data_AF-A0A7I8DZG2-F1
#
_entry.id   AF-A0A7I8DZG2-F1
#
_cell.length_a   1.000
_cell.length_b   1.000
_cell.length_c   1.000
_cell.angle_alpha   90.00
_cell.angle_beta   90.00
_cell.angle_gamma   90.00
#
_symmetry.space_group_name_H-M   'P 1'
#
loop_
_entity.id
_entity.type
_entity.pdbx_description
1 polymer ?
#
loop_
_entity_poly.entity_id
_entity_poly.type
_entity_poly.pdbx_seq_one_letter_code
_entity_poly.pdbx_strand_id
1 'polypeptide(L)'
;MKIINKDDCLQSLNNIKMYGGINIPLSAFDTFDRLIEEHFSPQSLKFEELHENMWVYDVKNKCCIYIEEFTVDNQMMIIRYPMSNRDSNCEWCNFEENRYYPIQIPIIKEQ
;
A
#
# COMPACT_ATOMS: atom_id res chain seq x y z
N MET A 1 11.90 7.11 14.77
CA MET A 1 11.83 7.36 13.31
C MET A 1 10.89 8.54 13.08
N LYS A 2 11.31 9.57 12.33
CA LYS A 2 10.42 10.68 11.96
C LYS A 2 9.49 10.18 10.85
N ILE A 3 8.18 10.30 11.02
CA ILE A 3 7.23 10.02 9.93
C ILE A 3 7.58 10.99 8.80
N ILE A 4 7.88 10.44 7.63
CA ILE A 4 8.15 11.23 6.44
C ILE A 4 6.79 11.65 5.87
N ASN A 5 6.61 12.94 5.59
CA ASN A 5 5.40 13.46 4.96
C ASN A 5 5.70 13.90 3.52
N LYS A 6 4.64 14.08 2.72
CA LYS A 6 4.74 14.41 1.30
C LYS A 6 5.49 15.70 1.03
N ASP A 7 5.25 16.72 1.84
CA ASP A 7 5.84 18.05 1.66
C ASP A 7 7.36 18.03 1.92
N ASP A 8 7.81 17.32 2.95
CA ASP A 8 9.24 17.13 3.25
C ASP A 8 9.96 16.42 2.09
N CYS A 9 9.32 15.41 1.47
CA CYS A 9 9.86 14.72 0.29
C CYS A 9 9.96 15.66 -0.92
N LEU A 10 8.89 16.38 -1.25
CA LEU A 10 8.86 17.31 -2.37
C LEU A 10 9.87 18.43 -2.20
N GLN A 11 9.98 19.00 -0.99
CA GLN A 11 10.97 20.03 -0.69
C GLN A 11 12.40 19.51 -0.83
N SER A 12 12.67 18.29 -0.37
CA SER A 12 13.97 17.65 -0.51
C SER A 12 14.33 17.43 -1.98
N LEU A 13 13.38 16.96 -2.80
CA LEU A 13 13.59 16.77 -4.24
C LEU A 13 13.84 18.10 -4.96
N ASN A 14 13.11 19.16 -4.61
CA ASN A 14 13.32 20.50 -5.15
C ASN A 14 14.69 21.07 -4.79
N ASN A 15 15.18 20.81 -3.57
CA ASN A 15 16.53 21.19 -3.18
C ASN A 15 17.58 20.45 -4.02
N ILE A 16 17.38 19.17 -4.33
CA ILE A 16 18.27 18.42 -5.24
C ILE A 16 18.20 18.98 -6.67
N LYS A 17 17.01 19.36 -7.16
CA LYS A 17 16.86 20.03 -8.46
C LYS A 17 17.63 21.36 -8.51
N MET A 18 17.62 22.13 -7.42
CA MET A 18 18.22 23.47 -7.34
C MET A 18 19.73 23.45 -7.07
N TYR A 19 20.20 22.56 -6.20
CA TYR A 19 21.58 22.52 -5.70
C TYR A 19 22.36 21.27 -6.13
N GLY A 20 21.70 20.28 -6.71
CA GLY A 20 22.33 19.07 -7.22
C GLY A 20 23.25 19.37 -8.40
N GLY A 21 24.36 18.64 -8.49
CA GLY A 21 25.27 18.77 -9.62
C GLY A 21 24.59 18.49 -10.96
N ILE A 22 25.09 19.12 -12.03
CA ILE A 22 24.63 19.09 -13.42
C ILE A 22 24.51 17.70 -14.09
N ASN A 23 24.79 16.61 -13.37
CA ASN A 23 24.86 15.25 -13.92
C ASN A 23 23.61 14.39 -13.60
N ILE A 24 22.53 14.97 -13.09
CA ILE A 24 21.28 14.23 -12.84
C ILE A 24 20.34 14.39 -14.06
N PRO A 25 19.98 13.31 -14.75
CA PRO A 25 19.03 13.37 -15.85
C PRO A 25 17.66 13.88 -15.41
N LEU A 26 16.98 14.67 -16.25
CA LEU A 26 15.63 15.16 -15.96
C LEU A 26 14.64 14.01 -15.68
N SER A 27 14.77 12.90 -16.40
CA SER A 27 13.95 11.70 -16.21
C SER A 27 14.08 11.06 -14.82
N ALA A 28 15.20 11.28 -14.12
CA ALA A 28 15.37 10.81 -12.76
C ALA A 28 14.42 11.57 -11.81
N PHE A 29 14.25 12.87 -12.01
CA PHE A 29 13.32 13.67 -11.23
C PHE A 29 11.87 13.25 -11.46
N ASP A 30 11.47 12.98 -12.70
CA ASP A 30 10.14 12.46 -13.01
C ASP A 30 9.87 11.13 -12.31
N THR A 31 10.89 10.27 -12.23
CA THR A 31 10.81 8.99 -11.51
C THR A 31 10.59 9.21 -10.01
N PHE A 32 11.32 10.16 -9.39
CA PHE A 32 11.14 10.48 -7.98
C PHE A 32 9.80 11.14 -7.69
N ASP A 33 9.33 12.04 -8.55
CA ASP A 33 8.01 12.67 -8.41
C ASP A 33 6.90 11.61 -8.40
N ARG A 34 6.97 10.62 -9.31
CA ARG A 34 6.05 9.47 -9.35
C ARG A 34 6.15 8.58 -8.11
N LEU A 35 7.36 8.27 -7.65
CA LEU A 35 7.57 7.47 -6.43
C LEU A 35 6.97 8.14 -5.19
N ILE A 36 7.13 9.47 -5.06
CA ILE A 36 6.52 10.25 -3.99
C ILE A 36 4.99 10.17 -4.10
N GLU A 37 4.44 10.37 -5.29
CA GLU A 37 3.00 10.27 -5.51
C GLU A 37 2.44 8.89 -5.16
N GLU A 38 3.05 7.82 -5.66
CA GLU A 38 2.64 6.44 -5.38
C GLU A 38 2.72 6.10 -3.88
N HIS A 39 3.74 6.61 -3.18
CA HIS A 39 3.89 6.39 -1.73
C HIS A 39 2.76 7.04 -0.92
N PHE A 40 2.43 8.31 -1.23
CA PHE A 40 1.43 9.08 -0.48
C PHE A 40 -0.01 8.94 -1.02
N SER A 41 -0.19 8.33 -2.19
CA SER A 41 -1.47 8.04 -2.83
C SER A 41 -1.51 6.57 -3.27
N PRO A 42 -1.49 5.60 -2.34
CA PRO A 42 -1.55 4.19 -2.68
C PRO A 42 -2.81 3.90 -3.49
N GLN A 43 -2.66 3.18 -4.60
CA GLN A 43 -3.77 2.74 -5.41
C GLN A 43 -4.44 1.53 -4.76
N SER A 44 -5.74 1.35 -5.03
CA SER A 44 -6.44 0.13 -4.68
C SER A 44 -5.88 -1.05 -5.48
N LEU A 45 -5.87 -2.22 -4.85
CA LEU A 45 -5.50 -3.48 -5.49
C LEU A 45 -6.66 -3.96 -6.36
N LYS A 46 -6.32 -4.38 -7.56
CA LYS A 46 -7.20 -5.15 -8.43
C LYS A 46 -7.29 -6.59 -7.94
N PHE A 47 -8.31 -7.30 -8.40
CA PHE A 47 -8.52 -8.69 -8.01
C PHE A 47 -7.31 -9.57 -8.34
N GLU A 48 -6.71 -9.38 -9.51
CA GLU A 48 -5.57 -10.19 -9.98
C GLU A 48 -4.28 -9.94 -9.19
N GLU A 49 -4.23 -8.87 -8.39
CA GLU A 49 -3.11 -8.52 -7.53
C GLU A 49 -3.27 -9.09 -6.11
N LEU A 50 -4.47 -9.60 -5.78
CA LEU A 50 -4.76 -10.25 -4.52
C LEU A 50 -4.42 -11.75 -4.60
N HIS A 51 -3.93 -12.28 -3.50
CA HIS A 51 -3.64 -13.71 -3.37
C HIS A 51 -3.72 -14.14 -1.91
N GLU A 52 -3.78 -15.45 -1.69
CA GLU A 52 -3.72 -16.05 -0.36
C GLU A 52 -2.44 -15.65 0.38
N ASN A 53 -2.53 -15.61 1.70
CA ASN A 53 -1.44 -15.24 2.60
C ASN A 53 -0.97 -13.78 2.47
N MET A 54 -1.84 -12.90 1.98
CA MET A 54 -1.58 -11.47 1.84
C MET A 54 -2.27 -10.67 2.96
N TRP A 55 -1.57 -9.68 3.50
CA TRP A 55 -2.19 -8.65 4.34
C TRP A 55 -2.55 -7.43 3.49
N VAL A 56 -3.79 -6.96 3.62
CA VAL A 56 -4.29 -5.76 2.92
C VAL A 56 -5.02 -4.84 3.89
N TYR A 57 -5.06 -3.55 3.58
CA TYR A 57 -5.88 -2.58 4.29
C TYR A 57 -7.27 -2.53 3.65
N ASP A 58 -8.30 -2.84 4.43
CA ASP A 58 -9.70 -2.72 4.04
C ASP A 58 -10.21 -1.34 4.41
N VAL A 59 -10.41 -0.47 3.41
CA VAL A 59 -10.87 0.92 3.64
C VAL A 59 -12.29 0.98 4.17
N LYS A 60 -13.15 0.01 3.83
CA LYS A 60 -14.55 -0.03 4.23
C LYS A 60 -14.66 -0.29 5.73
N ASN A 61 -13.89 -1.25 6.23
CA ASN A 61 -13.83 -1.60 7.64
C ASN A 61 -12.73 -0.86 8.42
N LYS A 62 -11.91 -0.05 7.74
CA LYS A 62 -10.81 0.74 8.31
C LYS A 62 -9.84 -0.09 9.15
N CYS A 63 -9.48 -1.27 8.67
CA CYS A 63 -8.59 -2.19 9.38
C CYS A 63 -7.72 -3.02 8.42
N CYS A 64 -6.65 -3.60 8.95
CA CYS A 64 -5.85 -4.57 8.22
C CYS A 64 -6.52 -5.94 8.32
N ILE A 65 -6.62 -6.63 7.19
CA ILE A 65 -7.18 -7.99 7.09
C ILE A 65 -6.16 -8.91 6.43
N TYR A 66 -6.27 -10.20 6.74
CA TYR A 66 -5.48 -11.25 6.12
C TYR A 66 -6.34 -12.06 5.17
N ILE A 67 -5.87 -12.28 3.94
CA ILE A 67 -6.54 -13.15 2.96
C ILE A 67 -6.10 -14.58 3.24
N GLU A 68 -7.00 -15.38 3.80
CA GLU A 68 -6.74 -16.77 4.19
C GLU A 68 -6.94 -17.73 3.02
N GLU A 69 -8.02 -17.54 2.25
CA GLU A 69 -8.32 -18.31 1.05
C GLU A 69 -8.77 -17.38 -0.08
N PHE A 70 -8.47 -17.75 -1.32
CA PHE A 70 -8.74 -16.93 -2.50
C PHE A 70 -9.19 -17.78 -3.68
N THR A 71 -10.36 -17.47 -4.24
CA THR A 71 -10.94 -18.23 -5.36
C THR A 71 -11.13 -17.33 -6.57
N VAL A 72 -10.48 -17.69 -7.67
CA VAL A 72 -10.53 -16.92 -8.93
C VAL A 72 -11.88 -17.07 -9.61
N ASP A 73 -12.44 -18.28 -9.63
CA ASP A 73 -13.65 -18.62 -10.41
C ASP A 73 -14.89 -17.79 -10.01
N ASN A 74 -15.01 -17.45 -8.73
CA ASN A 74 -16.15 -16.70 -8.18
C ASN A 74 -15.75 -15.33 -7.59
N GLN A 75 -14.49 -14.91 -7.76
CA GLN A 75 -13.92 -13.72 -7.12
C GLN A 75 -14.24 -13.59 -5.62
N MET A 76 -14.11 -14.71 -4.92
CA MET A 76 -14.43 -14.82 -3.50
C MET A 76 -13.16 -15.01 -2.66
N MET A 77 -13.18 -14.45 -1.46
CA MET A 77 -12.08 -14.50 -0.51
C MET A 77 -12.60 -14.89 0.88
N ILE A 78 -11.82 -15.67 1.61
CA ILE A 78 -11.96 -15.77 3.07
C ILE A 78 -10.98 -14.77 3.67
N ILE A 79 -11.51 -13.81 4.41
CA ILE A 79 -10.71 -12.79 5.07
C ILE A 79 -10.77 -12.96 6.58
N ARG A 80 -9.62 -12.77 7.23
CA ARG A 80 -9.48 -12.82 8.68
C ARG A 80 -9.23 -11.43 9.24
N TYR A 81 -10.02 -11.05 10.23
CA TYR A 81 -9.87 -9.82 10.99
C TYR A 81 -9.07 -10.10 12.27
N PRO A 82 -7.86 -9.55 12.45
CA PRO A 82 -7.01 -9.84 13.61
C PRO A 82 -7.56 -9.29 14.94
N MET A 83 -8.49 -8.33 14.89
CA MET A 83 -9.03 -7.65 16.09
C MET A 83 -10.57 -7.73 16.21
N SER A 84 -11.25 -8.67 15.54
CA SER A 84 -12.69 -8.79 15.77
C SER A 84 -12.99 -9.49 17.09
N ASN A 85 -13.84 -8.89 17.92
CA ASN A 85 -14.47 -9.54 19.08
C ASN A 85 -15.61 -10.50 18.65
N ARG A 86 -15.54 -11.04 17.42
CA ARG A 86 -16.56 -11.95 16.87
C ARG A 86 -16.13 -13.40 17.17
N ASP A 87 -17.10 -14.28 17.42
CA ASP A 87 -16.83 -15.71 17.68
C ASP A 87 -16.15 -16.41 16.50
N SER A 88 -16.31 -15.88 15.27
CA SER A 88 -15.49 -16.21 14.11
C SER A 88 -14.81 -14.94 13.60
N ASN A 89 -13.48 -14.99 13.52
CA ASN A 89 -12.68 -13.90 12.96
C ASN A 89 -12.55 -14.00 11.44
N CYS A 90 -13.18 -15.00 10.81
CA CYS A 90 -13.14 -15.24 9.37
C CYS A 90 -14.51 -15.01 8.74
N GLU A 91 -14.53 -14.35 7.59
CA GLU A 91 -15.72 -14.02 6.81
C GLU A 91 -15.48 -14.33 5.33
N TRP A 92 -16.49 -14.91 4.67
CA TRP A 92 -16.52 -15.05 3.22
C TRP A 92 -17.03 -13.75 2.60
N CYS A 93 -16.27 -13.17 1.68
CA CYS A 93 -16.71 -11.98 0.95
C CYS A 93 -16.34 -12.03 -0.53
N ASN A 94 -17.19 -11.39 -1.36
CA ASN A 94 -16.85 -11.10 -2.74
C ASN A 94 -15.85 -9.96 -2.81
N PHE A 95 -15.03 -9.94 -3.85
CA PHE A 95 -14.19 -8.79 -4.17
C PHE A 95 -15.04 -7.55 -4.43
N GLU A 96 -14.57 -6.40 -3.94
CA GLU A 96 -15.13 -5.08 -4.17
C GLU A 96 -14.02 -4.18 -4.72
N GLU A 97 -14.23 -3.63 -5.92
CA GLU A 97 -13.28 -2.69 -6.52
C GLU A 97 -13.09 -1.47 -5.60
N ASN A 98 -11.86 -0.96 -5.52
CA ASN A 98 -11.50 0.19 -4.68
C ASN A 98 -11.60 -0.01 -3.16
N ARG A 99 -11.70 -1.26 -2.67
CA ARG A 99 -11.78 -1.56 -1.23
C ARG A 99 -10.45 -1.88 -0.56
N TYR A 100 -9.60 -2.63 -1.24
CA TYR A 100 -8.38 -3.20 -0.65
C TYR A 100 -7.15 -2.43 -1.12
N TYR A 101 -6.29 -2.05 -0.18
CA TYR A 101 -5.07 -1.29 -0.45
C TYR A 101 -3.85 -2.05 0.08
N PRO A 102 -2.67 -1.90 -0.55
CA PRO A 102 -1.45 -2.51 -0.05
C PRO A 102 -1.07 -1.91 1.30
N ILE A 103 -0.62 -2.76 2.23
CA ILE A 103 -0.03 -2.27 3.48
C ILE A 103 1.41 -1.89 3.20
N GLN A 104 1.71 -0.59 3.27
CA GLN A 104 3.09 -0.09 3.23
C GLN A 104 3.72 -0.25 4.62
N ILE A 105 4.37 -1.39 4.86
CA ILE A 105 5.15 -1.61 6.09
C ILE A 105 6.54 -1.01 5.87
N PRO A 106 6.98 -0.01 6.65
CA PRO A 106 8.37 0.43 6.59
C PRO A 106 9.27 -0.75 6.94
N ILE A 107 10.18 -1.12 6.02
CA ILE A 107 11.13 -2.21 6.24
C ILE A 107 12.08 -1.77 7.38
N ILE A 108 11.85 -2.30 8.57
CA ILE A 108 12.79 -2.19 9.69
C ILE A 108 13.87 -3.23 9.43
N LYS A 109 15.03 -2.81 8.95
CA LYS A 109 16.21 -3.68 9.01
C LYS A 109 16.57 -3.81 10.48
N GLU A 110 16.46 -5.01 11.03
CA GLU A 110 17.07 -5.36 12.31
C GLU A 110 18.58 -5.09 12.18
N GLN A 111 19.11 -4.27 13.11
CA GLN A 111 20.54 -3.93 13.20
C GLN A 111 21.30 -5.04 13.93
#